data_AF-A0A9E2EQ27-F1
#
_entry.id   AF-A0A9E2EQ27-F1
#
_cell.length_a   1.000
_cell.length_b   1.000
_cell.length_c   1.000
_cell.angle_alpha   90.00
_cell.angle_beta   90.00
_cell.angle_gamma   90.00
#
_symmetry.space_group_name_H-M   'P 1'
#
loop_
_entity.id
_entity.type
_entity.pdbx_description
1 polymer ?
#
loop_
_entity_poly.entity_id
_entity_poly.type
_entity_poly.pdbx_seq_one_letter_code
_entity_poly.pdbx_strand_id
1 'polypeptide(L)'
;MDFNLGSYAALLLIFFFHGVVFSFLLLRKGIVHSDRSSLWLSLFVFLGAMYIAPFLFGYAGWYARDGYRDVLFFVPFQQLLLIGPILYYYTQSLLNESFRLNKSNLIHLLAPAIYLVYILVVFVVDVFVMDEYYFYADGRDMDLDLWYQIAGLISMIFYLVLSLLYYNNYRKNILDQLSYAETVTFRWIQ
;
A
#
# COMPACT_ATOMS: atom_id res chain seq x y z
N MET A 1 -5.36 -11.00 30.29
CA MET A 1 -6.09 -11.92 29.39
C MET A 1 -5.07 -12.82 28.73
N ASP A 2 -5.37 -14.12 28.61
CA ASP A 2 -4.50 -15.06 27.92
C ASP A 2 -4.61 -14.91 26.39
N PHE A 3 -3.55 -15.34 25.68
CA PHE A 3 -3.56 -15.38 24.22
C PHE A 3 -4.60 -16.41 23.77
N ASN A 4 -5.67 -15.94 23.13
CA ASN A 4 -6.74 -16.79 22.65
C ASN A 4 -6.95 -16.51 21.16
N LEU A 5 -6.70 -17.53 20.33
CA LEU A 5 -6.89 -17.45 18.89
C LEU A 5 -8.39 -17.64 18.56
N GLY A 6 -9.19 -16.64 18.95
CA GLY A 6 -10.63 -16.62 18.71
C GLY A 6 -10.99 -16.63 17.22
N SER A 7 -12.24 -16.92 16.90
CA SER A 7 -12.73 -17.05 15.52
C SER A 7 -12.41 -15.84 14.62
N TYR A 8 -12.47 -14.61 15.16
CA TYR A 8 -12.07 -13.40 14.45
C TYR A 8 -10.57 -13.38 14.12
N ALA A 9 -9.70 -13.66 15.10
CA ALA A 9 -8.26 -13.73 14.89
C ALA A 9 -7.89 -14.85 13.90
N ALA A 10 -8.54 -16.02 13.98
CA ALA A 10 -8.34 -17.12 13.04
C ALA A 10 -8.71 -16.73 11.60
N LEU A 11 -9.84 -16.05 11.40
CA LEU A 11 -10.29 -15.58 10.09
C LEU A 11 -9.31 -14.55 9.50
N LEU A 12 -8.91 -13.55 10.29
CA LEU A 12 -7.95 -12.53 9.84
C LEU A 12 -6.57 -13.12 9.57
N LEU A 13 -6.14 -14.13 10.34
CA LEU A 13 -4.87 -14.83 10.13
C LEU A 13 -4.82 -15.51 8.76
N ILE A 14 -5.92 -16.10 8.30
CA ILE A 14 -6.01 -16.72 6.97
C ILE A 14 -5.78 -15.66 5.88
N PHE A 15 -6.48 -14.52 5.94
CA PHE A 15 -6.31 -13.45 4.94
C PHE A 15 -4.92 -12.80 5.00
N PHE A 16 -4.42 -12.51 6.21
CA PHE A 16 -3.07 -11.99 6.44
C PHE A 16 -2.00 -12.91 5.85
N PHE A 17 -2.05 -14.21 6.17
CA PHE A 17 -1.09 -15.20 5.68
C PHE A 17 -1.10 -15.29 4.16
N HIS A 18 -2.27 -15.39 3.53
CA HIS A 18 -2.37 -15.43 2.07
C HIS A 18 -1.89 -14.13 1.43
N GLY A 19 -2.18 -12.96 2.02
CA GLY A 19 -1.64 -11.68 1.57
C GLY A 19 -0.11 -11.64 1.57
N VAL A 20 0.52 -12.05 2.68
CA VAL A 20 2.00 -12.13 2.79
C VAL A 20 2.58 -13.13 1.77
N VAL A 21 1.97 -14.31 1.63
CA VAL A 21 2.42 -15.34 0.66
C VAL A 21 2.31 -14.85 -0.79
N PHE A 22 1.17 -14.28 -1.18
CA PHE A 22 0.99 -13.76 -2.54
C PHE A 22 1.89 -12.56 -2.82
N SER A 23 2.08 -11.66 -1.85
CA SER A 23 3.08 -10.59 -1.95
C SER A 23 4.47 -11.15 -2.23
N PHE A 24 4.95 -12.13 -1.45
CA PHE A 24 6.27 -12.74 -1.66
C PHE A 24 6.39 -13.44 -3.02
N LEU A 25 5.36 -14.15 -3.48
CA LEU A 25 5.35 -14.81 -4.79
C LEU A 25 5.42 -13.79 -5.93
N LEU A 26 4.69 -12.67 -5.82
CA LEU A 26 4.74 -11.55 -6.77
C LEU A 26 6.08 -10.83 -6.73
N LEU A 27 6.68 -10.61 -5.56
CA LEU A 27 8.02 -10.05 -5.41
C LEU A 27 9.05 -10.92 -6.15
N ARG A 28 9.04 -12.22 -5.88
CA ARG A 28 9.92 -13.19 -6.55
C ARG A 28 9.71 -13.19 -8.05
N LYS A 29 8.45 -13.18 -8.54
CA LYS A 29 8.14 -13.06 -9.98
C LYS A 29 8.74 -11.78 -10.58
N GLY A 30 8.52 -10.64 -9.93
CA GLY A 30 8.99 -9.34 -10.40
C GLY A 30 10.51 -9.22 -10.45
N ILE A 31 11.22 -9.80 -9.47
CA ILE A 31 12.69 -9.86 -9.48
C ILE A 31 13.20 -10.82 -10.57
N VAL A 32 12.70 -12.07 -10.61
CA VAL A 32 13.21 -13.11 -11.51
C VAL A 32 12.93 -12.80 -12.99
N HIS A 33 11.75 -12.25 -13.30
CA HIS A 33 11.35 -11.94 -14.68
C HIS A 33 11.51 -10.45 -15.05
N SER A 34 12.10 -9.63 -14.19
CA SER A 34 12.19 -8.16 -14.35
C SER A 34 10.82 -7.45 -14.54
N ASP A 35 9.74 -8.10 -14.11
CA ASP A 35 8.36 -7.61 -14.23
C ASP A 35 8.05 -6.59 -13.13
N ARG A 36 8.09 -5.31 -13.51
CA ARG A 36 7.81 -4.16 -12.64
C ARG A 36 6.37 -4.12 -12.13
N SER A 37 5.41 -4.61 -12.91
CA SER A 37 4.01 -4.66 -12.49
C SER A 37 3.83 -5.62 -11.31
N SER A 38 4.52 -6.77 -11.34
CA SER A 38 4.55 -7.70 -10.21
C SER A 38 5.24 -7.12 -8.97
N LEU A 39 6.26 -6.26 -9.11
CA LEU A 39 6.88 -5.58 -7.97
C LEU A 39 5.90 -4.59 -7.30
N TRP A 40 5.20 -3.77 -8.08
CA TRP A 40 4.22 -2.83 -7.52
C TRP A 40 2.98 -3.54 -6.95
N LEU A 41 2.50 -4.60 -7.61
CA LEU A 41 1.40 -5.41 -7.10
C LEU A 41 1.79 -6.17 -5.83
N SER A 42 3.03 -6.68 -5.75
CA SER A 42 3.59 -7.26 -4.53
C SER A 42 3.51 -6.28 -3.36
N LEU A 43 3.94 -5.04 -3.57
CA LEU A 43 3.88 -4.01 -2.53
C LEU A 43 2.43 -3.65 -2.19
N PHE A 44 1.54 -3.49 -3.16
CA PHE A 44 0.12 -3.24 -2.92
C PHE A 44 -0.53 -4.33 -2.04
N VAL A 45 -0.28 -5.60 -2.36
CA VAL A 45 -0.77 -6.76 -1.58
C VAL A 45 -0.12 -6.81 -0.20
N PHE A 46 1.16 -6.43 -0.06
CA PHE A 46 1.82 -6.31 1.24
C PHE A 46 1.16 -5.26 2.12
N LEU A 47 0.89 -4.06 1.60
CA LEU A 47 0.21 -3.00 2.34
C LEU A 47 -1.20 -3.42 2.76
N GLY A 48 -1.93 -4.16 1.92
CA GLY A 48 -3.21 -4.77 2.28
C GLY A 48 -3.10 -5.80 3.40
N ALA A 49 -2.04 -6.61 3.42
CA ALA A 49 -1.77 -7.53 4.52
C ALA A 49 -1.40 -6.80 5.82
N MET A 50 -0.56 -5.76 5.74
CA MET A 50 -0.21 -4.94 6.92
C MET A 50 -1.42 -4.21 7.50
N TYR A 51 -2.32 -3.70 6.66
CA TYR A 51 -3.59 -3.10 7.12
C TYR A 51 -4.43 -4.04 8.00
N ILE A 52 -4.39 -5.35 7.74
CA ILE A 52 -5.09 -6.37 8.55
C ILE A 52 -4.40 -6.62 9.90
N ALA A 53 -3.10 -6.35 10.01
CA ALA A 53 -2.27 -6.79 11.14
C ALA A 53 -2.70 -6.23 12.52
N PRO A 54 -3.01 -4.92 12.70
CA PRO A 54 -3.45 -4.40 14.00
C PRO A 54 -4.75 -5.04 14.49
N PHE A 55 -5.67 -5.35 13.57
CA PHE A 55 -6.92 -6.04 13.90
C PHE A 55 -6.66 -7.50 14.30
N LEU A 56 -5.84 -8.22 13.53
CA LEU A 56 -5.43 -9.59 13.84
C LEU A 56 -4.78 -9.70 15.23
N PHE A 57 -3.78 -8.87 15.49
CA PHE A 57 -3.06 -8.84 16.76
C PHE A 57 -3.92 -8.33 17.92
N GLY A 58 -4.80 -7.34 17.66
CA GLY A 58 -5.79 -6.85 18.61
C GLY A 58 -6.75 -7.95 19.07
N TYR A 59 -7.35 -8.71 18.14
CA TYR A 59 -8.19 -9.87 18.47
C TYR A 59 -7.41 -11.01 19.15
N ALA A 60 -6.10 -11.11 18.92
CA ALA A 60 -5.21 -12.04 19.63
C ALA A 60 -4.76 -11.54 21.01
N GLY A 61 -5.22 -10.36 21.46
CA GLY A 61 -4.98 -9.81 22.79
C GLY A 61 -3.68 -9.02 22.97
N TRP A 62 -3.03 -8.58 21.89
CA TRP A 62 -1.73 -7.87 21.97
C TRP A 62 -1.81 -6.53 22.71
N TYR A 63 -2.91 -5.78 22.59
CA TYR A 63 -3.12 -4.53 23.34
C TYR A 63 -3.10 -4.70 24.88
N ALA A 64 -3.34 -5.92 25.38
CA ALA A 64 -3.35 -6.24 26.81
C ALA A 64 -1.99 -6.78 27.31
N ARG A 65 -0.91 -6.60 26.55
CA ARG A 65 0.44 -7.09 26.85
C ARG A 65 1.48 -6.01 26.55
N ASP A 66 2.24 -5.61 27.56
CA ASP A 66 3.35 -4.68 27.39
C ASP A 66 4.42 -5.26 26.44
N GLY A 67 5.14 -4.40 25.71
CA GLY A 67 5.98 -4.76 24.57
C GLY A 67 5.19 -5.06 23.29
N TYR A 68 4.15 -5.89 23.36
CA TYR A 68 3.31 -6.22 22.19
C TYR A 68 2.40 -5.06 21.79
N ARG A 69 1.81 -4.34 22.76
CA ARG A 69 1.07 -3.10 22.54
C ARG A 69 1.95 -2.04 21.87
N ASP A 70 3.20 -1.93 22.32
CA ASP A 70 4.11 -0.88 21.89
C ASP A 70 4.53 -1.08 20.43
N VAL A 71 4.66 -2.34 19.98
CA VAL A 71 4.78 -2.69 18.55
C VAL A 71 3.56 -2.26 17.75
N LEU A 72 2.34 -2.39 18.28
CA LEU A 72 1.12 -1.95 17.58
C LEU A 72 1.00 -0.43 17.49
N PHE A 73 1.48 0.30 18.50
CA PHE A 73 1.44 1.76 18.50
C PHE A 73 2.51 2.36 17.57
N PHE A 74 3.76 1.91 17.65
CA PHE A 74 4.88 2.56 16.95
C PHE A 74 5.20 2.01 15.56
N VAL A 75 4.68 0.83 15.17
CA VAL A 75 4.83 0.32 13.81
C VAL A 75 3.62 0.74 12.98
N PRO A 76 3.78 1.60 11.94
CA PRO A 76 2.67 2.10 11.15
C PRO A 76 2.21 1.06 10.13
N PHE A 77 1.40 0.11 10.60
CA PHE A 77 0.86 -1.00 9.81
C PHE A 77 -0.11 -0.53 8.71
N GLN A 78 -0.84 0.57 8.93
CA GLN A 78 -1.80 1.13 7.99
C GLN A 78 -1.20 2.28 7.17
N GLN A 79 -0.42 1.93 6.14
CA GLN A 79 0.16 2.90 5.21
C GLN A 79 -0.87 3.50 4.21
N LEU A 80 -2.00 4.01 4.69
CA LEU A 80 -3.15 4.43 3.88
C LEU A 80 -2.80 5.46 2.80
N LEU A 81 -1.98 6.45 3.14
CA LEU A 81 -1.53 7.47 2.19
C LEU A 81 -0.64 6.90 1.07
N LEU A 82 -0.05 5.72 1.26
CA LEU A 82 0.82 5.03 0.30
C LEU A 82 0.03 4.08 -0.63
N ILE A 83 -1.07 3.48 -0.17
CA ILE A 83 -1.87 2.50 -0.95
C ILE A 83 -2.30 3.10 -2.30
N GLY A 84 -2.80 4.34 -2.31
CA GLY A 84 -3.19 5.06 -3.53
C GLY A 84 -2.04 5.23 -4.55
N PRO A 85 -0.94 5.90 -4.20
CA PRO A 85 0.23 6.05 -5.07
C PRO A 85 0.75 4.72 -5.64
N ILE A 86 0.78 3.64 -4.83
CA ILE A 86 1.25 2.33 -5.28
C ILE A 86 0.29 1.69 -6.31
N LEU A 87 -1.03 1.82 -6.13
CA LEU A 87 -2.03 1.37 -7.12
C LEU A 87 -1.87 2.11 -8.47
N TYR A 88 -1.55 3.40 -8.41
CA TYR A 88 -1.31 4.21 -9.61
C TYR A 88 -0.03 3.78 -10.34
N TYR A 89 1.09 3.63 -9.64
CA TYR A 89 2.34 3.12 -10.23
C TYR A 89 2.21 1.70 -10.76
N TYR A 90 1.46 0.82 -10.07
CA TYR A 90 1.12 -0.50 -10.59
C TYR A 90 0.43 -0.38 -11.95
N THR A 91 -0.64 0.42 -12.04
CA THR A 91 -1.39 0.65 -13.27
C THR A 91 -0.51 1.22 -14.39
N GLN A 92 0.35 2.20 -14.08
CA GLN A 92 1.30 2.75 -15.05
C GLN A 92 2.30 1.70 -15.55
N SER A 93 2.84 0.87 -14.66
CA SER A 93 3.81 -0.18 -15.01
C SER A 93 3.21 -1.38 -15.74
N LEU A 94 1.91 -1.65 -15.52
CA LEU A 94 1.17 -2.74 -16.16
C LEU A 94 0.82 -2.41 -17.61
N LEU A 95 0.42 -1.16 -17.87
CA LEU A 95 0.03 -0.70 -19.21
C LEU A 95 1.21 -0.13 -20.01
N ASN A 96 2.35 0.16 -19.36
CA ASN A 96 3.55 0.64 -20.02
C ASN A 96 4.80 -0.01 -19.43
N GLU A 97 5.31 -1.05 -20.10
CA GLU A 97 6.53 -1.76 -19.71
C GLU A 97 7.78 -0.86 -19.64
N SER A 98 7.79 0.24 -20.40
CA SER A 98 8.87 1.23 -20.36
C SER A 98 8.84 2.13 -19.12
N PHE A 99 7.80 2.07 -18.28
CA PHE A 99 7.63 2.92 -17.11
C PHE A 99 8.81 2.83 -16.13
N ARG A 100 9.43 3.99 -15.86
CA ARG A 100 10.46 4.21 -14.84
C ARG A 100 9.95 5.31 -13.91
N LEU A 101 10.25 5.22 -12.61
CA LEU A 101 10.07 6.37 -11.73
C LEU A 101 11.01 7.49 -12.19
N ASN A 102 10.49 8.71 -12.21
CA ASN A 102 11.23 9.93 -12.49
C ASN A 102 10.95 10.95 -11.36
N LYS A 103 11.64 12.09 -11.37
CA LYS A 103 11.49 13.13 -10.33
C LYS A 103 10.06 13.67 -10.21
N SER A 104 9.31 13.76 -11.32
CA SER A 104 7.91 14.19 -11.30
C SER A 104 7.02 13.15 -10.63
N ASN A 105 7.24 11.86 -10.90
CA ASN A 105 6.44 10.79 -10.31
C ASN A 105 6.67 10.69 -8.80
N LEU A 106 7.90 10.93 -8.32
CA LEU A 106 8.24 10.85 -6.88
C LEU A 106 7.42 11.80 -6.00
N ILE A 107 6.82 12.87 -6.54
CA ILE A 107 5.93 13.76 -5.76
C ILE A 107 4.72 13.02 -5.17
N HIS A 108 4.27 11.94 -5.81
CA HIS A 108 3.16 11.12 -5.31
C HIS A 108 3.51 10.37 -4.01
N LEU A 109 4.80 10.20 -3.70
CA LEU A 109 5.28 9.62 -2.44
C LEU A 109 5.52 10.67 -1.35
N LEU A 110 5.34 11.97 -1.62
CA LEU A 110 5.61 13.04 -0.66
C LEU A 110 4.72 12.95 0.59
N ALA A 111 3.40 12.78 0.40
CA ALA A 111 2.45 12.67 1.50
C ALA A 111 2.72 11.45 2.43
N PRO A 112 2.88 10.21 1.92
CA PRO A 112 3.25 9.09 2.78
C PRO A 112 4.66 9.22 3.38
N ALA A 113 5.63 9.84 2.68
CA ALA A 113 6.95 10.09 3.25
C ALA A 113 6.91 11.08 4.43
N ILE A 114 6.13 12.16 4.34
CA ILE A 114 5.92 13.10 5.44
C ILE A 114 5.29 12.40 6.65
N TYR A 115 4.29 11.53 6.42
CA TYR A 115 3.65 10.77 7.49
C TYR A 115 4.60 9.76 8.16
N LEU A 116 5.42 9.05 7.38
CA LEU A 116 6.47 8.17 7.92
C LEU A 116 7.52 8.92 8.74
N VAL A 117 7.91 10.12 8.31
CA VAL A 117 8.82 10.98 9.09
C VAL A 117 8.14 11.46 10.38
N TYR A 118 6.85 11.82 10.32
CA TYR A 118 6.09 12.21 11.51
C TYR A 118 6.02 11.08 12.55
N ILE A 119 5.67 9.85 12.15
CA ILE A 119 5.65 8.69 13.06
C ILE A 119 7.06 8.36 13.58
N LEU A 120 8.09 8.46 12.75
CA LEU A 120 9.47 8.26 13.22
C LEU A 120 9.88 9.29 14.27
N VAL A 121 9.47 10.56 14.12
CA VAL A 121 9.71 11.61 15.12
C VAL A 121 8.94 11.32 16.40
N VAL A 122 7.67 10.91 16.31
CA VAL A 122 6.85 10.53 17.47
C VAL A 122 7.49 9.37 18.24
N PHE A 123 7.86 8.28 17.55
CA PHE A 123 8.58 7.15 18.15
C PHE A 123 9.89 7.58 18.83
N VAL A 124 10.69 8.43 18.18
CA VAL A 124 11.95 8.90 18.76
C VAL A 124 11.72 9.74 20.02
N VAL A 125 10.69 10.59 20.05
CA VAL A 125 10.36 11.40 21.22
C VAL A 125 9.84 10.55 22.37
N ASP A 126 8.83 9.71 22.14
CA ASP A 126 8.17 8.90 23.18
C ASP A 126 9.04 7.77 23.75
N VAL A 127 10.09 7.33 23.02
CA VAL A 127 10.96 6.20 23.45
C VAL A 127 12.35 6.63 23.91
N PHE A 128 12.88 7.77 23.44
CA PHE A 128 14.25 8.21 23.75
C PHE A 128 14.38 9.61 24.35
N VAL A 129 13.32 10.42 24.35
CA VAL A 129 13.35 11.81 24.86
C VAL A 129 12.45 12.00 26.09
N MET A 130 11.29 11.35 26.09
CA MET A 130 10.35 11.34 27.22
C MET A 130 10.47 10.01 27.98
N ASP A 131 10.29 10.05 29.30
CA ASP A 131 10.20 8.85 30.16
C ASP A 131 8.78 8.20 30.13
N GLU A 132 7.83 8.81 29.41
CA GLU A 132 6.44 8.38 29.27
C GLU A 132 5.96 8.58 27.81
N TYR A 133 5.01 7.76 27.35
CA TYR A 133 4.41 7.89 26.02
C TYR A 133 3.50 9.12 25.95
N TYR A 134 4.03 10.27 25.54
CA TYR A 134 3.31 11.54 25.46
C TYR A 134 2.29 11.56 24.32
N PHE A 135 2.65 11.06 23.13
CA PHE A 135 1.77 11.05 21.97
C PHE A 135 0.71 9.94 22.04
N TYR A 136 1.02 8.81 22.69
CA TYR A 136 0.08 7.71 22.93
C TYR A 136 -0.52 7.70 24.35
N ALA A 137 -0.50 8.84 25.05
CA ALA A 137 -0.96 8.97 26.44
C ALA A 137 -2.47 8.63 26.62
N ASP A 138 -3.27 8.75 25.56
CA ASP A 138 -4.69 8.38 25.56
C ASP A 138 -4.94 6.88 25.26
N GLY A 139 -3.87 6.12 24.99
CA GLY A 139 -3.89 4.69 24.70
C GLY A 139 -4.47 4.34 23.32
N ARG A 140 -4.50 5.27 22.36
CA ARG A 140 -5.09 5.07 21.03
C ARG A 140 -4.03 4.91 19.96
N ASP A 141 -4.29 4.00 19.02
CA ASP A 141 -3.46 3.81 17.84
C ASP A 141 -3.65 4.98 16.85
N MET A 142 -2.58 5.72 16.57
CA MET A 142 -2.55 6.86 15.65
C MET A 142 -2.81 6.48 14.19
N ASP A 143 -2.60 5.21 13.80
CA ASP A 143 -3.03 4.73 12.47
C ASP A 143 -4.57 4.66 12.38
N LEU A 144 -5.29 4.56 13.51
CA LEU A 144 -6.76 4.52 13.57
C LEU A 144 -7.41 5.90 13.73
N ASP A 145 -6.62 6.98 13.76
CA ASP A 145 -7.13 8.34 13.91
C ASP A 145 -8.04 8.75 12.75
N LEU A 146 -9.17 9.38 13.07
CA LEU A 146 -10.20 9.74 12.09
C LEU A 146 -9.67 10.64 10.96
N TRP A 147 -8.77 11.57 11.28
CA TRP A 147 -8.17 12.46 10.29
C TRP A 147 -7.30 11.68 9.28
N TYR A 148 -6.55 10.69 9.76
CA TYR A 148 -5.65 9.89 8.94
C TYR A 148 -6.43 8.88 8.10
N GLN A 149 -7.45 8.25 8.68
CA GLN A 149 -8.40 7.38 7.96
C GLN A 149 -9.11 8.14 6.81
N ILE A 150 -9.58 9.36 7.06
CA ILE A 150 -10.20 10.22 6.03
C ILE A 150 -9.16 10.63 4.96
N ALA A 151 -7.97 11.08 5.35
CA ALA A 151 -6.91 11.47 4.41
C ALA A 151 -6.45 10.28 3.53
N GLY A 152 -6.34 9.10 4.13
CA GLY A 152 -6.08 7.83 3.48
C GLY A 152 -7.15 7.47 2.44
N LEU A 153 -8.44 7.55 2.83
CA LEU A 153 -9.56 7.32 1.93
C LEU A 153 -9.57 8.31 0.74
N ILE A 154 -9.35 9.60 1.00
CA ILE A 154 -9.25 10.63 -0.04
C ILE A 154 -8.09 10.32 -1.00
N SER A 155 -6.91 9.94 -0.47
CA SER A 155 -5.76 9.53 -1.29
C SER A 155 -6.11 8.31 -2.17
N MET A 156 -6.68 7.25 -1.59
CA MET A 156 -7.07 6.05 -2.34
C MET A 156 -8.08 6.35 -3.45
N ILE A 157 -9.11 7.17 -3.19
CA ILE A 157 -10.10 7.57 -4.20
C ILE A 157 -9.43 8.42 -5.30
N PHE A 158 -8.61 9.39 -4.95
CA PHE A 158 -7.90 10.25 -5.90
C PHE A 158 -7.01 9.44 -6.86
N TYR A 159 -6.20 8.54 -6.33
CA TYR A 159 -5.32 7.69 -7.15
C TYR A 159 -6.07 6.60 -7.91
N LEU A 160 -7.21 6.11 -7.42
CA LEU A 160 -8.10 5.24 -8.19
C LEU A 160 -8.63 5.97 -9.42
N VAL A 161 -9.10 7.22 -9.27
CA VAL A 161 -9.54 8.06 -10.39
C VAL A 161 -8.39 8.31 -11.39
N LEU A 162 -7.19 8.66 -10.91
CA LEU A 162 -6.01 8.80 -11.80
C LEU A 162 -5.66 7.50 -12.54
N SER A 163 -5.79 6.35 -11.90
CA SER A 163 -5.54 5.04 -12.51
C SER A 163 -6.55 4.73 -13.62
N LEU A 164 -7.84 5.01 -13.37
CA LEU A 164 -8.91 4.85 -14.36
C LEU A 164 -8.77 5.82 -15.54
N LEU A 165 -8.39 7.07 -15.29
CA LEU A 165 -8.09 8.06 -16.35
C LEU A 165 -6.90 7.62 -17.21
N TYR A 166 -5.83 7.11 -16.58
CA TYR A 166 -4.66 6.59 -17.28
C TYR A 166 -5.01 5.38 -18.16
N TYR A 167 -5.78 4.41 -17.62
CA TYR A 167 -6.29 3.27 -18.38
C TYR A 167 -7.17 3.68 -19.57
N ASN A 168 -8.09 4.62 -19.36
CA ASN A 168 -8.98 5.11 -20.42
C ASN A 168 -8.20 5.80 -21.56
N ASN A 169 -7.14 6.54 -21.24
CA ASN A 169 -6.27 7.16 -22.24
C ASN A 169 -5.42 6.11 -22.98
N TYR A 170 -4.85 5.14 -22.26
CA TYR A 170 -4.14 4.00 -22.86
C TYR A 170 -5.02 3.24 -23.86
N ARG A 171 -6.27 2.94 -23.49
CA ARG A 171 -7.24 2.27 -24.36
C ARG A 171 -7.55 3.05 -25.64
N LYS A 172 -7.70 4.38 -25.56
CA LYS A 172 -7.91 5.24 -26.75
C LYS A 172 -6.70 5.17 -27.68
N ASN A 173 -5.50 5.39 -27.14
CA ASN A 173 -4.27 5.38 -27.92
C ASN A 173 -4.04 4.07 -28.68
N ILE A 174 -4.38 2.92 -28.10
CA ILE A 174 -4.32 1.62 -28.80
C ILE A 174 -5.30 1.55 -29.97
N LEU A 175 -6.55 1.98 -29.77
CA LEU A 175 -7.57 1.94 -30.84
C LEU A 175 -7.17 2.84 -32.02
N ASP A 176 -6.64 4.03 -31.73
CA ASP A 176 -6.16 4.96 -32.75
C ASP A 176 -4.95 4.38 -33.51
N GLN A 177 -4.00 3.74 -32.82
CA GLN A 177 -2.84 3.09 -33.44
C GLN A 177 -3.23 1.89 -34.32
N LEU A 178 -4.17 1.06 -33.86
CA LEU A 178 -4.67 -0.09 -34.64
C LEU A 178 -5.46 0.36 -35.87
N SER A 179 -6.35 1.35 -35.71
CA SER A 179 -7.11 1.92 -36.83
C SER A 179 -6.17 2.54 -37.88
N TYR A 180 -5.13 3.27 -37.45
CA TYR A 180 -4.13 3.78 -38.36
C TYR A 180 -3.31 2.68 -39.04
N ALA A 181 -2.92 1.64 -38.30
CA ALA A 181 -2.19 0.49 -38.86
C ALA A 181 -2.98 -0.20 -39.98
N GLU A 182 -4.29 -0.42 -39.81
CA GLU A 182 -5.16 -0.97 -40.85
C GLU A 182 -5.19 -0.09 -42.12
N THR A 183 -5.15 1.24 -41.99
CA THR A 183 -5.12 2.16 -43.14
C THR A 183 -3.76 2.21 -43.84
N VAL A 184 -2.66 1.96 -43.11
CA VAL A 184 -1.29 1.98 -43.66
C VAL A 184 -0.85 0.61 -44.18
N THR A 185 -1.46 -0.49 -43.73
CA THR A 185 -1.23 -1.81 -44.33
C THR A 185 -1.68 -1.84 -45.79
N PHE A 186 -0.70 -1.84 -46.70
CA PHE A 186 -0.92 -1.93 -48.13
C PHE A 186 -1.53 -3.29 -48.52
N ARG A 187 -2.87 -3.35 -48.56
CA ARG A 187 -3.65 -4.51 -49.03
C ARG A 187 -3.32 -5.00 -50.45
N TRP A 188 -2.50 -4.27 -51.21
CA TRP A 188 -2.05 -4.61 -52.56
C TRP A 188 -0.67 -5.29 -52.63
N ILE A 189 0.04 -5.43 -51.50
CA ILE A 189 1.37 -6.07 -51.41
C ILE A 189 1.27 -7.56 -50.98
N GLN A 190 0.06 -8.07 -50.72
CA GLN A 190 -0.23 -9.49 -50.44
C GLN A 190 -0.76 -10.21 -51.67
#